data_AF-A0A2I0HHH0-F1
#
_entry.id   AF-A0A2I0HHH0-F1
#
_cell.length_a   1.000
_cell.length_b   1.000
_cell.length_c   1.000
_cell.angle_alpha   90.00
_cell.angle_beta   90.00
_cell.angle_gamma   90.00
#
_symmetry.space_group_name_H-M   'P 1'
#
loop_
_entity.id
_entity.type
_entity.pdbx_description
1 polymer ?
#
loop_
_entity_poly.entity_id
_entity_poly.type
_entity_poly.pdbx_seq_one_letter_code
_entity_poly.pdbx_strand_id
1 'polypeptide(L)' 'GHNMTVVEADGHYVEPFTVKNIFIYSGETYSILVKAEQDPSRNYWMTTSV' A
#
# COMPACT_ATOMS: atom_id res chain seq x y z
N GLY A 1 6.21 -8.34 -5.51
CA GLY A 1 5.77 -8.54 -4.12
C GLY A 1 6.40 -7.41 -3.38
N HIS A 2 5.61 -6.40 -3.06
CA HIS A 2 6.12 -5.09 -2.69
C HIS A 2 5.67 -4.76 -1.27
N ASN A 3 6.53 -4.08 -0.53
CA ASN A 3 6.11 -3.40 0.68
C ASN A 3 5.44 -2.09 0.30
N MET A 4 4.45 -1.70 1.10
CA MET A 4 3.70 -0.45 0.94
C MET A 4 4.03 0.44 2.13
N THR A 5 4.30 1.72 1.88
CA THR A 5 4.46 2.72 2.94
C THR A 5 3.23 3.59 2.96
N VAL A 6 2.48 3.56 4.05
CA VAL A 6 1.31 4.42 4.24
C VAL A 6 1.79 5.81 4.61
N VAL A 7 1.27 6.84 3.95
CA VAL A 7 1.63 8.25 4.19
C VAL A 7 0.42 9.13 4.49
N GLU A 8 -0.78 8.65 4.21
CA GLU A 8 -2.03 9.38 4.43
C GLU A 8 -3.14 8.40 4.81
N ALA A 9 -4.03 8.83 5.70
CA ALA A 9 -5.30 8.19 6.02
C ALA A 9 -6.40 9.26 6.09
N ASP A 10 -7.52 9.04 5.40
CA ASP A 10 -8.70 9.90 5.37
C ASP A 10 -8.39 11.39 5.11
N GLY A 11 -7.52 11.68 4.14
CA GLY A 11 -7.14 13.05 3.78
C GLY A 11 -6.13 13.70 4.71
N HIS A 12 -5.63 13.00 5.74
CA HIS A 12 -4.65 13.51 6.69
C HIS A 12 -3.33 12.77 6.58
N TYR A 13 -2.23 13.52 6.54
CA TYR A 13 -0.89 12.94 6.58
C TYR A 13 -0.64 12.26 7.92
N VAL A 14 -0.10 11.05 7.86
CA VAL A 14 0.27 10.25 9.03
C VAL A 14 1.78 10.05 9.08
N GLU A 15 2.30 9.68 10.25
CA GLU A 15 3.70 9.25 10.34
C GLU A 15 3.92 8.03 9.43
N PRO A 16 4.88 8.06 8.50
CA PRO A 16 5.02 6.97 7.53
C PRO A 16 5.39 5.64 8.17
N PHE A 17 4.64 4.59 7.84
CA PHE A 17 4.94 3.23 8.29
C PHE A 17 4.79 2.21 7.16
N THR A 18 5.61 1.16 7.20
CA THR A 18 5.68 0.14 6.14
C THR A 18 4.88 -1.11 6.51
N VAL A 19 4.02 -1.55 5.61
CA VAL A 19 3.17 -2.73 5.74
C VAL A 19 3.23 -3.63 4.51
N LYS A 20 2.83 -4.89 4.67
CA LYS A 20 2.69 -5.87 3.56
C LYS A 20 1.27 -6.00 3.04
N ASN A 21 0.29 -5.63 3.85
CA ASN A 21 -1.13 -5.67 3.55
C ASN A 21 -1.81 -4.49 4.27
N ILE A 22 -2.93 -4.04 3.72
CA ILE A 22 -3.76 -2.99 4.31
C ILE A 22 -5.20 -3.49 4.37
N PHE A 23 -5.89 -3.17 5.45
CA PHE A 23 -7.34 -3.37 5.57
C PHE A 23 -8.00 -2.03 5.33
N ILE A 24 -8.99 -2.00 4.44
CA ILE A 24 -9.71 -0.78 4.09
C ILE A 24 -11.19 -1.05 4.35
N TYR A 25 -11.79 -0.27 5.24
CA TYR A 25 -13.22 -0.34 5.51
C TYR A 25 -14.00 0.68 4.68
N SER A 26 -15.33 0.50 4.63
CA SER A 26 -16.20 1.37 3.86
C SER A 26 -16.11 2.82 4.37
N GLY A 27 -15.75 3.73 3.47
CA GLY A 27 -15.59 5.16 3.77
C GLY A 27 -14.15 5.59 4.08
N GLU A 28 -13.22 4.65 4.28
CA GLU A 28 -11.82 4.96 4.52
C GLU A 28 -11.03 5.18 3.21
N THR A 29 -10.08 6.10 3.22
CA THR A 29 -9.13 6.31 2.11
C THR A 29 -7.69 6.32 2.61
N TYR A 30 -6.78 5.77 1.81
CA TYR A 30 -5.36 5.71 2.16
C TYR A 30 -4.49 6.05 0.96
N SER A 31 -3.43 6.84 1.19
CA SER A 31 -2.36 7.03 0.21
C SER A 31 -1.16 6.17 0.60
N ILE A 32 -0.73 5.32 -0.34
CA ILE A 32 0.41 4.42 -0.16
C ILE A 32 1.49 4.68 -1.21
N LEU A 33 2.74 4.58 -0.78
CA LEU A 33 3.91 4.58 -1.65
C LEU A 33 4.42 3.16 -1.83
N VAL A 34 4.62 2.76 -3.08
CA VAL A 34 5.17 1.45 -3.44
C VAL A 34 6.48 1.67 -4.19
N LYS A 35 7.55 1.03 -3.70
CA LYS A 35 8.85 1.05 -4.37
C LYS A 35 9.00 -0.20 -5.24
N ALA A 36 9.23 0.01 -6.53
CA ALA A 36 9.49 -1.05 -7.51
C ALA A 36 10.99 -1.39 -7.55
N GLU A 37 11.50 -1.99 -6.48
CA GLU A 37 12.92 -2.39 -6.35
C GLU A 37 13.18 -3.88 -6.62
N GLN A 38 12.12 -4.62 -6.92
CA GLN A 38 12.12 -6.04 -7.22
C GLN A 38 12.48 -6.27 -8.70
N ASP A 39 12.86 -7.52 -9.04
CA ASP A 39 13.30 -7.89 -10.39
C ASP A 39 12.34 -7.38 -11.49
N PRO A 40 12.81 -6.52 -12.41
CA PRO A 40 11.98 -5.88 -13.44
C PRO A 40 11.54 -6.83 -14.55
N SER A 41 12.13 -8.03 -14.65
CA SER A 41 11.74 -9.03 -15.65
C SER A 41 10.53 -9.87 -15.23
N ARG A 42 10.05 -9.71 -13.99
CA ARG A 42 8.97 -10.50 -13.41
C ARG A 42 7.69 -9.68 -13.22
N ASN A 43 6.55 -10.33 -13.43
CA ASN A 43 5.24 -9.79 -13.09
C ASN A 43 4.89 -10.09 -11.63
N TYR A 44 4.18 -9.18 -10.98
CA TYR A 44 3.72 -9.33 -9.60
C TYR A 44 2.23 -9.07 -9.49
N TRP A 45 1.54 -9.91 -8.70
CA TRP A 45 0.11 -9.79 -8.47
C TRP A 45 -0.20 -8.75 -7.40
N MET A 46 -1.27 -7.99 -7.63
CA MET A 46 -2.00 -7.24 -6.60
C MET A 46 -3.32 -7.98 -6.37
N THR A 47 -3.59 -8.35 -5.13
CA THR A 47 -4.77 -9.14 -4.76
C THR A 47 -5.55 -8.42 -3.68
N THR A 48 -6.88 -8.53 -3.77
CA THR A 48 -7.81 -8.05 -2.76
C THR A 48 -8.69 -9.21 -2.32
N SER A 49 -8.98 -9.27 -1.02
CA SER A 49 -10.02 -10.13 -0.48
C SER A 49 -11.12 -9.20 0.02
N VAL A 50 -12.35 -9.47 -0.43
CA VAL A 50 -13.57 -8.77 -0.01
C VAL A 50 -14.44 -9.70 0.81
#